data_AF-A0A3M5P6W7-F1
#
_entry.id   AF-A0A3M5P6W7-F1
#
_cell.length_a   1.000
_cell.length_b   1.000
_cell.length_c   1.000
_cell.angle_alpha   90.00
_cell.angle_beta   90.00
_cell.angle_gamma   90.00
#
_symmetry.space_group_name_H-M   'P 1'
#
loop_
_entity.id
_entity.type
_entity.pdbx_description
1 polymer ?
#
loop_
_entity_poly.entity_id
_entity_poly.type
_entity_poly.pdbx_seq_one_letter_code
_entity_poly.pdbx_strand_id
1 'polypeptide(L)'
;MRIVTIVVLLAAVSGCTRWAMNSNLDHAYRAYQEGDCDRVMLDLSKVERQSRERRYVQPEVSMLRGQCLERQKLYVDAAQTYQFLMTQYPASEYAYRAKARLDTLAQLGHYPPVQRARPIPASK
;
A
#
# COMPACT_ATOMS: atom_id res chain seq x y z
N MET A 1 27.50 -28.56 -18.59
CA MET A 1 26.08 -28.81 -18.95
C MET A 1 25.15 -28.72 -17.75
N ARG A 2 25.27 -29.58 -16.72
CA ARG A 2 24.33 -29.61 -15.57
C ARG A 2 24.20 -28.30 -14.77
N ILE A 3 25.30 -27.62 -14.49
CA ILE A 3 25.27 -26.36 -13.73
C ILE A 3 24.54 -25.27 -14.54
N VAL A 4 24.81 -25.18 -15.85
CA VAL A 4 24.14 -24.21 -16.74
C VAL A 4 22.64 -24.47 -16.81
N THR A 5 22.21 -25.73 -16.95
CA THR A 5 20.78 -26.06 -16.95
C THR A 5 20.10 -25.74 -15.62
N ILE A 6 20.79 -25.97 -14.48
CA ILE A 6 20.26 -25.62 -13.15
C ILE A 6 20.12 -24.09 -13.00
N VAL A 7 21.13 -23.33 -13.42
CA VAL A 7 21.08 -21.85 -13.35
C VAL A 7 19.95 -21.30 -14.22
N VAL A 8 19.77 -21.82 -15.44
CA VAL A 8 18.67 -21.39 -16.34
C VAL A 8 17.31 -21.70 -15.73
N LEU A 9 17.12 -22.88 -15.12
CA LEU A 9 15.87 -23.25 -14.46
C LEU A 9 15.56 -22.33 -13.26
N LEU A 10 16.55 -22.02 -12.43
CA LEU A 10 16.38 -21.11 -11.29
C LEU A 10 16.05 -19.67 -11.74
N ALA A 11 16.66 -19.21 -12.83
CA ALA A 11 16.35 -17.91 -13.42
C ALA A 11 14.93 -17.85 -13.99
N ALA A 12 14.46 -18.92 -14.66
CA ALA A 12 13.12 -18.97 -15.22
C ALA A 12 12.03 -18.91 -14.14
N VAL A 13 12.20 -19.64 -13.02
CA VAL A 13 11.23 -19.65 -11.91
C VAL A 13 11.16 -18.29 -11.21
N SER A 14 12.31 -17.64 -10.98
CA SER A 14 12.35 -16.32 -10.34
C SER A 14 11.84 -15.17 -11.22
N GLY A 15 11.91 -15.31 -12.55
CA GLY A 15 11.33 -14.37 -13.51
C GLY A 15 9.80 -14.41 -13.54
N CYS A 16 9.20 -15.60 -13.47
CA CYS A 16 7.74 -15.77 -13.51
C CYS A 16 7.04 -15.10 -12.33
N THR A 17 7.60 -15.20 -11.13
CA THR A 17 7.01 -14.59 -9.92
C THR A 17 7.04 -13.06 -9.97
N ARG A 18 8.12 -12.47 -10.47
CA ARG A 18 8.24 -11.02 -10.65
C ARG A 18 7.26 -10.50 -11.70
N TRP A 19 7.14 -11.19 -12.83
CA TRP A 19 6.25 -10.78 -13.90
C TRP A 19 4.78 -10.85 -13.48
N ALA A 20 4.37 -11.95 -12.84
CA ALA A 20 3.00 -12.10 -12.34
C ALA A 20 2.65 -11.02 -11.31
N MET A 21 3.58 -10.65 -10.42
CA MET A 21 3.38 -9.56 -9.46
C MET A 21 3.19 -8.21 -10.16
N ASN A 22 4.05 -7.87 -11.12
CA ASN A 22 3.92 -6.61 -11.86
C ASN A 22 2.59 -6.53 -12.60
N SER A 23 2.19 -7.62 -13.25
CA SER A 23 0.92 -7.71 -13.96
C SER A 23 -0.29 -7.50 -13.02
N ASN A 24 -0.27 -8.07 -11.82
CA ASN A 24 -1.36 -7.86 -10.85
C ASN A 24 -1.41 -6.40 -10.37
N LEU A 25 -0.25 -5.75 -10.20
CA LEU A 25 -0.18 -4.35 -9.82
C LEU A 25 -0.70 -3.44 -10.95
N ASP A 26 -0.32 -3.70 -12.20
CA ASP A 26 -0.84 -3.00 -13.38
C ASP A 26 -2.36 -3.15 -13.51
N HIS A 27 -2.88 -4.35 -13.23
CA HIS A 27 -4.32 -4.60 -13.18
C HIS A 27 -5.01 -3.80 -12.07
N ALA A 28 -4.41 -3.73 -10.88
CA ALA A 28 -4.95 -2.94 -9.79
C ALA A 28 -5.03 -1.44 -10.17
N TYR A 29 -4.03 -0.90 -10.86
CA TYR A 29 -4.10 0.48 -11.34
C TYR A 29 -5.21 0.71 -12.37
N ARG A 30 -5.38 -0.21 -13.33
CA ARG A 30 -6.48 -0.12 -14.30
C ARG A 30 -7.84 -0.15 -13.62
N ALA A 31 -8.05 -1.10 -12.70
CA ALA A 31 -9.28 -1.18 -11.92
C ALA A 31 -9.52 0.10 -11.10
N TYR A 32 -8.47 0.68 -10.52
CA TYR A 32 -8.57 1.96 -9.82
C TYR A 32 -8.97 3.12 -10.75
N GLN A 33 -8.49 3.14 -12.00
CA GLN A 33 -8.92 4.14 -12.99
C GLN A 33 -10.39 3.96 -13.37
N GLU A 34 -10.86 2.71 -13.45
CA GLU A 34 -12.25 2.35 -13.76
C GLU A 34 -13.23 2.60 -12.62
N GLY A 35 -12.73 2.84 -11.40
CA GLY A 35 -13.59 3.04 -10.22
C GLY A 35 -13.86 1.78 -9.41
N ASP A 36 -13.38 0.61 -9.86
CA ASP A 36 -13.66 -0.69 -9.28
C ASP A 36 -12.72 -1.00 -8.10
N CYS A 37 -13.07 -0.49 -6.93
CA CYS A 37 -12.29 -0.69 -5.71
C CYS A 37 -12.27 -2.15 -5.23
N ASP A 38 -13.31 -2.94 -5.51
CA ASP A 38 -13.36 -4.35 -5.14
C ASP A 38 -12.31 -5.14 -5.92
N ARG A 39 -12.20 -4.85 -7.22
CA ARG A 39 -11.17 -5.44 -8.06
C ARG A 39 -9.77 -5.00 -7.65
N VAL A 40 -9.58 -3.73 -7.28
CA VAL A 40 -8.30 -3.25 -6.72
C VAL A 40 -7.91 -4.08 -5.51
N MET A 41 -8.80 -4.23 -4.52
CA MET A 41 -8.50 -4.99 -3.31
C MET A 41 -8.14 -6.45 -3.62
N LEU A 42 -8.85 -7.08 -4.56
CA LEU A 42 -8.54 -8.44 -5.00
C LEU A 42 -7.14 -8.53 -5.62
N ASP A 43 -6.80 -7.65 -6.56
CA ASP A 43 -5.51 -7.70 -7.25
C ASP A 43 -4.35 -7.32 -6.33
N LEU A 44 -4.55 -6.36 -5.40
CA LEU A 44 -3.58 -6.06 -4.34
C LEU A 44 -3.34 -7.26 -3.41
N SER A 45 -4.38 -8.04 -3.07
CA SER A 45 -4.20 -9.27 -2.26
C SER A 45 -3.30 -10.31 -2.95
N LYS A 46 -3.29 -10.34 -4.30
CA LYS A 46 -2.41 -11.22 -5.08
C LYS A 46 -0.98 -10.67 -5.05
N VAL A 47 -0.81 -9.36 -5.26
CA VAL A 47 0.50 -8.69 -5.15
C VAL A 47 1.13 -8.95 -3.78
N GLU A 48 0.40 -8.77 -2.69
CA GLU A 48 0.92 -9.00 -1.32
C GLU A 48 1.33 -10.44 -1.07
N ARG A 49 0.59 -11.41 -1.62
CA ARG A 49 0.97 -12.83 -1.52
C ARG A 49 2.26 -13.12 -2.29
N GLN A 50 2.47 -12.47 -3.43
CA GLN A 50 3.66 -12.63 -4.27
C GLN A 50 4.86 -11.82 -3.77
N SER A 51 4.62 -10.73 -3.03
CA SER A 51 5.64 -9.82 -2.51
C SER A 51 6.10 -10.14 -1.08
N ARG A 52 5.64 -11.24 -0.47
CA ARG A 52 5.94 -11.60 0.94
C ARG A 52 7.43 -11.51 1.29
N GLU A 53 8.30 -11.96 0.39
CA GLU A 53 9.76 -11.92 0.57
C GLU A 53 10.41 -10.61 0.09
N ARG A 54 9.65 -9.76 -0.61
CA ARG A 54 10.15 -8.56 -1.31
C ARG A 54 9.23 -7.36 -1.05
N ARG A 55 9.35 -6.80 0.15
CA ARG A 55 8.47 -5.73 0.66
C ARG A 55 8.64 -4.35 0.00
N TYR A 56 9.46 -4.20 -1.04
CA TYR A 56 9.70 -2.90 -1.68
C TYR A 56 8.46 -2.30 -2.35
N VAL A 57 7.49 -3.13 -2.76
CA VAL A 57 6.20 -2.69 -3.35
C VAL A 57 5.15 -2.31 -2.32
N GLN A 58 5.38 -2.59 -1.03
CA GLN A 58 4.37 -2.37 0.01
C GLN A 58 3.91 -0.92 0.15
N PRO A 59 4.77 0.11 -0.03
CA PRO A 59 4.30 1.49 -0.01
C PRO A 59 3.26 1.78 -1.10
N GLU A 60 3.50 1.25 -2.30
CA GLU A 60 2.62 1.44 -3.45
C GLU A 60 1.27 0.73 -3.26
N VAL A 61 1.32 -0.54 -2.85
CA VAL A 61 0.14 -1.35 -2.51
C VAL A 61 -0.70 -0.66 -1.44
N SER A 62 -0.06 -0.17 -0.37
CA SER A 62 -0.75 0.48 0.74
C SER A 62 -1.37 1.81 0.30
N MET A 63 -0.69 2.57 -0.58
CA MET A 63 -1.23 3.82 -1.11
C MET A 63 -2.51 3.57 -1.92
N LEU A 64 -2.48 2.62 -2.86
CA LEU A 64 -3.63 2.33 -3.71
C LEU A 64 -4.83 1.79 -2.90
N ARG A 65 -4.54 0.97 -1.87
CA ARG A 65 -5.54 0.54 -0.88
C ARG A 65 -6.18 1.75 -0.18
N GLY A 66 -5.38 2.65 0.37
CA GLY A 66 -5.87 3.85 1.04
C GLY A 66 -6.74 4.72 0.13
N GLN A 67 -6.34 4.90 -1.13
CA GLN A 67 -7.13 5.64 -2.12
C GLN A 67 -8.48 4.99 -2.44
N CYS A 68 -8.55 3.67 -2.50
CA CYS A 68 -9.81 2.95 -2.66
C CYS A 68 -10.73 3.10 -1.45
N LEU A 69 -10.18 3.02 -0.24
CA LEU A 69 -10.94 3.25 1.00
C LEU A 69 -11.49 4.68 1.03
N GLU A 70 -10.68 5.66 0.66
CA GLU A 70 -11.10 7.06 0.58
C GLU A 70 -12.21 7.27 -0.46
N ARG A 71 -12.10 6.66 -1.65
CA ARG A 71 -13.14 6.75 -2.69
C ARG A 71 -14.46 6.14 -2.23
N GLN A 72 -14.41 5.07 -1.43
CA GLN A 72 -15.57 4.43 -0.81
C GLN A 72 -16.08 5.17 0.44
N LYS A 73 -15.47 6.32 0.79
CA LYS A 73 -15.80 7.12 1.97
C LYS A 73 -15.51 6.43 3.31
N LEU A 74 -14.67 5.40 3.30
CA LEU A 74 -14.14 4.73 4.49
C LEU A 74 -12.94 5.53 5.03
N TYR A 75 -13.20 6.77 5.44
CA TYR A 75 -12.16 7.76 5.70
C TYR A 75 -11.26 7.41 6.89
N VAL A 76 -11.80 6.74 7.92
CA VAL A 76 -11.01 6.31 9.09
C VAL A 76 -9.98 5.26 8.66
N ASP A 77 -10.41 4.26 7.90
CA ASP A 77 -9.54 3.19 7.42
C ASP A 77 -8.51 3.71 6.41
N ALA A 78 -8.92 4.63 5.53
CA ALA A 78 -8.02 5.33 4.62
C ALA A 78 -6.94 6.10 5.39
N ALA A 79 -7.34 6.87 6.41
CA ALA A 79 -6.42 7.65 7.23
C ALA A 79 -5.43 6.76 7.99
N GLN A 80 -5.90 5.65 8.57
CA GLN A 80 -5.02 4.67 9.21
C GLN A 80 -4.00 4.09 8.22
N THR A 81 -4.43 3.78 6.99
CA THR A 81 -3.53 3.29 5.93
C THR A 81 -2.47 4.33 5.56
N TYR A 82 -2.84 5.60 5.48
CA TYR A 82 -1.90 6.70 5.22
C TYR A 82 -0.94 6.94 6.40
N GLN A 83 -1.40 6.84 7.64
CA GLN A 83 -0.52 6.90 8.81
C GLN A 83 0.46 5.73 8.84
N PHE A 84 0.02 4.53 8.49
CA PHE A 84 0.89 3.37 8.34
C PHE A 84 2.01 3.63 7.31
N LEU A 85 1.69 4.23 6.16
CA LEU A 85 2.69 4.63 5.17
C LEU A 85 3.73 5.58 5.73
N MET A 86 3.29 6.63 6.42
CA MET A 86 4.19 7.61 7.02
C MET A 86 5.09 7.00 8.10
N THR A 87 4.59 6.03 8.86
CA THR A 87 5.34 5.43 9.98
C THR A 87 6.27 4.32 9.53
N GLN A 88 5.83 3.44 8.64
CA GLN A 88 6.61 2.28 8.21
C GLN A 88 7.53 2.57 7.03
N TYR A 89 7.17 3.54 6.18
CA TYR A 89 7.90 3.86 4.96
C TYR A 89 8.20 5.36 4.83
N PRO A 90 8.78 6.00 5.86
CA PRO A 90 8.93 7.46 5.91
C PRO A 90 9.78 8.05 4.79
N ALA A 91 10.75 7.28 4.27
CA ALA A 91 11.62 7.71 3.17
C ALA A 91 11.02 7.47 1.77
N SER A 92 9.84 6.85 1.68
CA SER A 92 9.16 6.61 0.40
C SER A 92 8.43 7.85 -0.08
N GLU A 93 8.39 8.04 -1.40
CA GLU A 93 7.57 9.09 -2.02
C GLU A 93 6.08 8.93 -1.66
N TYR A 94 5.64 7.69 -1.42
CA TYR A 94 4.30 7.38 -0.93
C TYR A 94 3.99 7.94 0.45
N ALA A 95 4.98 8.11 1.35
CA ALA A 95 4.75 8.76 2.64
C ALA A 95 4.44 10.25 2.46
N TYR A 96 5.11 10.92 1.52
CA TYR A 96 4.79 12.31 1.16
C TYR A 96 3.38 12.43 0.58
N ARG A 97 3.02 11.54 -0.35
CA ARG A 97 1.65 11.49 -0.91
C ARG A 97 0.59 11.20 0.15
N ALA A 98 0.84 10.24 1.04
CA ALA A 98 -0.05 9.89 2.14
C ALA A 98 -0.29 11.07 3.09
N LYS A 99 0.76 11.85 3.39
CA LYS A 99 0.63 13.08 4.18
C LYS A 99 -0.31 14.09 3.53
N ALA A 100 -0.17 14.34 2.23
CA ALA A 100 -1.06 15.25 1.50
C ALA A 100 -2.52 14.78 1.51
N ARG A 101 -2.76 13.47 1.42
CA ARG A 101 -4.12 12.90 1.54
C ARG A 101 -4.70 13.09 2.94
N LEU A 102 -3.92 12.83 3.99
CA LEU A 102 -4.34 13.10 5.37
C LEU A 102 -4.68 14.57 5.61
N ASP A 103 -3.88 15.50 5.06
CA ASP A 103 -4.16 16.93 5.16
C ASP A 103 -5.47 17.30 4.46
N THR A 104 -5.72 16.70 3.30
CA THR A 104 -6.99 16.87 2.57
C THR A 104 -8.16 16.35 3.41
N LEU A 105 -8.06 15.13 3.95
CA LEU A 105 -9.09 14.56 4.82
C LEU A 105 -9.34 15.42 6.06
N ALA A 106 -8.30 16.01 6.64
CA ALA A 106 -8.43 16.90 7.78
C ALA A 106 -9.16 18.20 7.42
N GLN A 107 -8.80 18.83 6.30
CA GLN A 107 -9.47 20.04 5.81
C GLN A 107 -10.95 19.79 5.48
N LEU A 108 -11.27 18.60 4.99
CA LEU A 108 -12.66 18.17 4.72
C LEU A 108 -13.42 17.72 5.99
N GLY A 109 -12.76 17.69 7.15
CA GLY A 109 -13.37 17.26 8.42
C GLY A 109 -13.57 15.74 8.55
N HIS A 110 -12.96 14.95 7.66
CA HIS A 110 -13.03 13.48 7.66
C HIS A 110 -11.94 12.82 8.50
N TYR A 111 -10.95 13.58 8.96
CA TYR A 111 -9.88 13.10 9.82
C TYR A 111 -9.52 14.15 10.87
N PRO A 112 -9.67 13.87 12.18
CA PRO A 112 -9.30 14.86 13.18
C PRO A 112 -7.78 15.08 13.12
N PRO A 113 -7.31 16.34 13.19
CA PRO A 113 -5.88 16.59 13.37
C PRO A 113 -5.43 15.86 14.63
N VAL A 114 -4.33 15.10 14.55
CA VAL A 114 -3.80 14.29 15.65
C VAL A 114 -3.74 15.15 16.92
N GLN A 115 -4.68 14.93 17.83
CA GLN A 115 -4.61 15.52 19.16
C GLN A 115 -3.46 14.82 19.86
N ARG A 116 -2.34 15.52 20.03
CA ARG A 116 -1.23 15.03 20.83
C ARG A 116 -1.79 14.68 22.21
N ALA A 117 -1.61 13.44 22.63
CA ALA A 117 -2.05 12.99 23.95
C ALA A 117 -1.51 13.95 25.01
N ARG A 118 -2.42 14.61 25.74
CA ARG A 118 -2.05 15.51 26.82
C ARG A 118 -1.72 14.63 28.03
N PRO A 119 -0.47 14.65 28.54
CA PRO A 119 -0.14 13.84 29.71
C PRO A 119 -0.97 14.33 30.90
N ILE A 120 -1.76 13.44 31.47
CA ILE A 120 -2.51 13.69 32.71
C ILE A 120 -1.58 13.23 33.85
N PRO A 121 -1.15 14.14 34.75
CA PRO A 121 -0.32 13.73 35.88
C PRO A 121 -1.11 12.76 36.78
N ALA A 122 -0.45 11.69 37.22
CA ALA A 122 -1.03 10.79 38.22
C ALA A 122 -1.24 11.56 39.53
N SER A 123 -2.46 11.54 40.07
CA SER A 123 -2.74 12.16 41.38
C SER A 123 -1.93 11.42 42.45
N LYS A 124 -1.25 12.20 43.31
CA LYS A 124 -0.55 11.69 44.50
C LYS A 124 -1.53 11.20 45.55
#